data_AF-A0A845GUL6-F1
#
_entry.id   AF-A0A845GUL6-F1
#
_cell.length_a   1.000
_cell.length_b   1.000
_cell.length_c   1.000
_cell.angle_alpha   90.00
_cell.angle_beta   90.00
_cell.angle_gamma   90.00
#
_symmetry.space_group_name_H-M   'P 1'
#
loop_
_entity.id
_entity.type
_entity.pdbx_description
1 polymer ?
#
loop_
_entity_poly.entity_id
_entity_poly.type
_entity_poly.pdbx_seq_one_letter_code
_entity_poly.pdbx_strand_id
1 'polypeptide(L)'
;MKRSTRTPQLDEDTRRAIARKAKALTLIMPTEEEDAAITKAALSDPDNPPATGAELGKLQPARRPRGRPALNVTKVPTSIRFDSLVLDAFKAFGPGWQTRINEVLLQYLIDTRQLIRFHATVQATAKEQRKPDEFLVVARDAVQAKEKLKQHLLASGREEAARERVVTVDVGNAAVRDLPVIM
;
A
#
# COMPACT_ATOMS: atom_id res chain seq x y z
N MET A 1 22.51 20.47 47.23
CA MET A 1 21.27 19.68 47.05
C MET A 1 21.58 18.49 46.16
N LYS A 2 21.77 17.28 46.72
CA LYS A 2 22.09 16.07 45.92
C LYS A 2 20.77 15.41 45.50
N ARG A 3 20.45 15.42 44.20
CA ARG A 3 19.29 14.71 43.65
C ARG A 3 19.59 13.21 43.67
N SER A 4 18.96 12.48 44.58
CA SER A 4 19.01 11.02 44.63
C SER A 4 18.23 10.46 43.45
N THR A 5 18.91 9.76 42.54
CA THR A 5 18.28 8.98 41.47
C THR A 5 17.61 7.76 42.09
N ARG A 6 16.32 7.85 42.42
CA ARG A 6 15.52 6.71 42.86
C ARG A 6 15.25 5.81 41.66
N THR A 7 16.00 4.71 41.55
CA THR A 7 15.70 3.64 40.58
C THR A 7 14.25 3.19 40.79
N PRO A 8 13.41 3.13 39.74
CA PRO A 8 12.04 2.67 39.88
C PRO A 8 12.06 1.19 40.29
N GLN A 9 11.64 0.92 41.53
CA GLN A 9 11.45 -0.45 41.99
C GLN A 9 10.22 -1.01 41.28
N LEU A 10 10.46 -1.85 40.26
CA LEU A 10 9.42 -2.63 39.60
C LEU A 10 8.65 -3.44 40.65
N ASP A 11 7.34 -3.42 40.56
CA ASP A 11 6.44 -4.21 41.39
C ASP A 11 6.68 -5.71 41.18
N GLU A 12 6.41 -6.48 42.23
CA GLU A 12 6.70 -7.91 42.29
C GLU A 12 5.91 -8.69 41.23
N ASP A 13 4.72 -8.21 40.87
CA ASP A 13 3.89 -8.81 39.83
C ASP A 13 4.46 -8.57 38.41
N THR A 14 4.98 -7.38 38.14
CA THR A 14 5.69 -7.07 36.89
C THR A 14 6.98 -7.87 36.77
N ARG A 15 7.72 -8.09 37.86
CA ARG A 15 8.91 -8.96 37.87
C ARG A 15 8.54 -10.42 37.54
N ARG A 16 7.47 -10.93 38.14
CA ARG A 16 6.94 -12.28 37.85
C ARG A 16 6.43 -12.40 36.42
N ALA A 17 5.80 -11.36 35.87
CA ALA A 17 5.35 -11.33 34.49
C ALA A 17 6.51 -11.33 33.49
N ILE A 18 7.57 -10.55 33.73
CA ILE A 18 8.80 -10.55 32.92
C ILE A 18 9.48 -11.92 32.99
N ALA A 19 9.57 -12.54 34.17
CA ALA A 19 10.16 -13.86 34.34
C ALA A 19 9.36 -14.96 33.62
N ARG A 20 8.01 -14.93 33.69
CA ARG A 20 7.14 -15.84 32.94
C ARG A 20 7.29 -15.65 31.43
N LYS A 21 7.36 -14.40 30.96
CA LYS A 21 7.57 -14.08 29.54
C LYS A 21 8.94 -14.55 29.05
N ALA A 22 9.99 -14.39 29.86
CA ALA A 22 11.33 -14.90 29.56
C ALA A 22 11.35 -16.44 29.50
N LYS A 23 10.68 -17.12 30.43
CA LYS A 23 10.55 -18.59 30.45
C LYS A 23 9.70 -19.14 29.30
N ALA A 24 8.70 -18.38 28.84
CA ALA A 24 7.89 -18.75 27.69
C ALA A 24 8.64 -18.58 26.35
N LEU A 25 9.72 -17.79 26.31
CA LEU A 25 10.55 -17.57 25.13
C LEU A 25 11.78 -18.49 25.04
N THR A 26 12.10 -19.27 26.08
CA THR A 26 13.23 -20.21 26.02
C THR A 26 12.90 -21.40 25.13
N LEU A 27 13.47 -21.38 23.91
CA LEU A 27 13.51 -22.54 23.02
C LEU A 27 14.54 -23.55 23.56
N ILE A 28 14.07 -24.72 23.98
CA ILE A 28 14.95 -25.83 24.39
C ILE A 28 15.33 -26.58 23.11
N MET A 29 16.58 -26.42 22.68
CA MET A 29 17.13 -27.19 21.58
C MET A 29 17.49 -28.59 22.09
N PRO A 30 17.11 -29.66 21.38
CA PRO A 30 17.54 -31.00 21.74
C PRO A 30 19.08 -31.11 21.73
N THR A 31 19.58 -31.99 22.58
CA THR A 31 21.01 -32.38 22.55
C THR A 31 21.26 -33.33 21.37
N GLU A 32 22.52 -33.49 20.96
CA GLU A 32 22.87 -34.35 19.82
C GLU A 32 22.43 -35.81 20.01
N GLU A 33 22.47 -36.31 21.25
CA GLU A 33 21.99 -37.66 21.60
C GLU A 33 20.47 -37.78 21.46
N GLU A 34 19.73 -36.75 21.88
CA GLU A 34 18.27 -36.69 21.75
C GLU A 34 17.85 -36.53 20.29
N ASP A 35 18.54 -35.71 19.52
CA ASP A 35 18.31 -35.55 18.08
C ASP A 35 18.55 -36.86 17.31
N ALA A 36 19.60 -37.61 17.66
CA ALA A 36 19.88 -38.92 17.08
C ALA A 36 18.78 -39.94 17.43
N ALA A 37 18.29 -39.93 18.68
CA ALA A 37 17.18 -40.78 19.11
C ALA A 37 15.87 -40.45 18.37
N ILE A 38 15.56 -39.16 18.22
CA ILE A 38 14.39 -38.67 17.49
C ILE A 38 14.48 -39.07 16.01
N THR A 39 15.65 -38.90 15.39
CA THR A 39 15.87 -39.26 13.98
C THR A 39 15.74 -40.77 13.76
N LYS A 40 16.29 -41.58 14.67
CA LYS A 40 16.17 -43.05 14.61
C LYS A 40 14.72 -43.50 14.76
N ALA A 41 13.96 -42.89 15.68
CA ALA A 41 12.55 -43.19 15.86
C ALA A 41 11.73 -42.85 14.60
N ALA A 42 11.98 -41.69 13.99
CA ALA A 42 11.32 -41.27 12.75
C ALA A 42 11.64 -42.21 11.56
N LEU A 43 12.87 -42.70 11.46
CA LEU A 43 13.25 -43.66 10.41
C LEU A 43 12.65 -45.06 10.62
N SER A 44 12.29 -45.40 11.85
CA SER A 44 11.68 -46.71 12.16
C SER A 44 10.18 -46.77 11.89
N ASP A 45 9.52 -45.63 11.69
CA ASP A 45 8.10 -45.51 11.39
C ASP A 45 7.87 -45.58 9.85
N PRO A 46 7.26 -46.67 9.33
CA PRO A 46 7.02 -46.83 7.88
C PRO A 46 5.97 -45.86 7.32
N ASP A 47 5.08 -45.35 8.17
CA ASP A 47 3.97 -44.50 7.74
C ASP A 47 4.34 -43.01 7.73
N ASN A 48 5.45 -42.63 8.38
CA ASN A 48 5.89 -41.24 8.50
C ASN A 48 7.43 -41.07 8.44
N PRO A 49 8.09 -41.48 7.34
CA PRO A 49 9.52 -41.29 7.19
C PRO A 49 9.89 -39.80 7.08
N PRO A 50 11.08 -39.39 7.56
CA PRO A 50 11.55 -38.02 7.40
C PRO A 50 11.68 -37.67 5.90
N ALA A 51 11.15 -36.50 5.52
CA ALA A 51 11.19 -36.05 4.14
C ALA A 51 12.63 -35.87 3.63
N THR A 52 12.90 -36.34 2.42
CA THR A 52 14.20 -36.17 1.80
C THR A 52 14.40 -34.72 1.33
N GLY A 53 15.64 -34.27 1.19
CA GLY A 53 15.94 -32.91 0.69
C GLY A 53 15.32 -32.62 -0.68
N ALA A 54 15.19 -33.63 -1.55
CA ALA A 54 14.53 -33.52 -2.84
C ALA A 54 13.01 -33.36 -2.73
N GLU A 55 12.37 -33.98 -1.74
CA GLU A 55 10.94 -33.83 -1.46
C GLU A 55 10.63 -32.50 -0.79
N LEU A 56 11.48 -32.07 0.15
CA LEU A 56 11.41 -30.73 0.74
C LEU A 56 11.54 -29.63 -0.31
N GLY A 57 12.42 -29.81 -1.30
CA GLY A 57 12.55 -28.87 -2.43
C GLY A 57 11.32 -28.78 -3.34
N LYS A 58 10.49 -29.84 -3.38
CA LYS A 58 9.21 -29.86 -4.10
C LYS A 58 8.08 -29.21 -3.31
N LEU A 59 8.21 -29.11 -1.99
CA LEU A 59 7.32 -28.35 -1.12
C LEU A 59 7.62 -26.84 -1.25
N GLN A 60 7.37 -26.28 -2.43
CA GLN A 60 7.42 -24.84 -2.60
C GLN A 60 6.36 -24.20 -1.70
N PRO A 61 6.69 -23.20 -0.87
CA PRO A 61 5.67 -22.47 -0.15
C PRO A 61 4.70 -21.93 -1.18
N ALA A 62 3.41 -22.28 -1.04
CA ALA A 62 2.39 -21.79 -1.94
C ALA A 62 2.54 -20.28 -1.98
N ARG A 63 2.96 -19.73 -3.13
CA ARG A 63 2.91 -18.29 -3.43
C ARG A 63 1.45 -17.87 -3.57
N ARG A 64 0.63 -18.16 -2.56
CA ARG A 64 -0.64 -17.50 -2.37
C ARG A 64 -0.26 -16.15 -1.79
N PRO A 65 -0.43 -15.03 -2.53
CA PRO A 65 -0.39 -13.74 -1.87
C PRO A 65 -1.45 -13.79 -0.77
N ARG A 66 -1.01 -13.76 0.49
CA ARG A 66 -1.94 -13.66 1.62
C ARG A 66 -2.57 -12.27 1.54
N GLY A 67 -3.80 -12.18 1.07
CA GLY A 67 -4.56 -10.92 1.08
C GLY A 67 -5.48 -10.71 -0.11
N ARG A 68 -6.29 -9.65 -0.02
CA ARG A 68 -7.06 -9.08 -1.14
C ARG A 68 -6.08 -8.74 -2.27
N PRO A 69 -6.43 -8.97 -3.55
CA PRO A 69 -5.64 -8.50 -4.69
C PRO A 69 -5.24 -7.03 -4.49
N ALA A 70 -3.98 -6.69 -4.80
CA ALA A 70 -3.54 -5.31 -4.74
C ALA A 70 -4.43 -4.46 -5.65
N LEU A 71 -5.06 -3.43 -5.10
CA LEU A 71 -5.77 -2.43 -5.87
C LEU A 71 -4.75 -1.72 -6.78
N ASN A 72 -5.11 -1.48 -8.04
CA ASN A 72 -4.20 -0.85 -9.01
C ASN A 72 -3.84 0.57 -8.58
N VAL A 73 -4.72 1.25 -7.84
CA VAL A 73 -4.43 2.54 -7.21
C VAL A 73 -5.06 2.60 -5.81
N THR A 74 -4.21 2.89 -4.83
CA THR A 74 -4.64 3.00 -3.43
C THR A 74 -4.72 4.46 -3.01
N LYS A 75 -5.64 4.77 -2.10
CA LYS A 75 -5.68 6.08 -1.44
C LYS A 75 -4.34 6.31 -0.72
N VAL A 76 -3.72 7.46 -0.96
CA VAL A 76 -2.44 7.80 -0.33
C VAL A 76 -2.70 8.21 1.12
N PRO A 77 -2.20 7.47 2.13
CA PRO A 77 -2.35 7.85 3.53
C PRO A 77 -1.56 9.15 3.77
N THR A 78 -2.27 10.22 4.08
CA THR A 78 -1.67 11.54 4.33
C THR A 78 -2.13 12.06 5.67
N SER A 79 -1.19 12.56 6.49
CA SER A 79 -1.50 13.21 7.76
C SER A 79 -1.77 14.69 7.52
N ILE A 80 -3.02 15.11 7.68
CA ILE A 80 -3.49 16.50 7.55
C ILE A 80 -4.16 16.90 8.85
N ARG A 81 -3.89 18.13 9.31
CA ARG A 81 -4.59 18.71 10.47
C ARG A 81 -5.84 19.42 9.99
N PHE A 82 -6.99 19.08 10.59
CA PHE A 82 -8.26 19.76 10.39
C PHE A 82 -8.61 20.56 11.65
N ASP A 83 -9.44 21.59 11.49
CA ASP A 83 -10.05 22.27 12.64
C ASP A 83 -10.87 21.27 13.46
N SER A 84 -10.77 21.38 14.78
CA SER A 84 -11.58 20.65 15.76
C SER A 84 -13.08 20.70 15.46
N LEU A 85 -13.63 21.88 15.16
CA LEU A 85 -15.07 22.04 14.92
C LEU A 85 -15.52 21.29 13.66
N VAL A 86 -14.70 21.32 12.62
CA VAL A 86 -14.95 20.58 11.37
C VAL A 86 -14.91 19.08 11.64
N LEU A 87 -13.89 18.59 12.35
CA LEU A 87 -13.78 17.17 12.68
C LEU A 87 -14.95 16.68 13.52
N ASP A 88 -15.35 17.43 14.55
CA ASP A 88 -16.43 17.03 15.44
C ASP A 88 -17.78 16.99 14.70
N ALA A 89 -18.05 17.98 13.85
CA ALA A 89 -19.22 17.98 12.98
C ALA A 89 -19.24 16.77 12.03
N PHE A 90 -18.10 16.45 11.39
CA PHE A 90 -18.04 15.30 10.48
C PHE A 90 -18.19 13.97 11.23
N LYS A 91 -17.55 13.81 12.39
CA LYS A 91 -17.66 12.62 13.23
C LYS A 91 -19.07 12.39 13.75
N ALA A 92 -19.84 13.45 14.00
CA ALA A 92 -21.23 13.35 14.44
C ALA A 92 -22.14 12.65 13.42
N PHE A 93 -21.78 12.64 12.13
CA PHE A 93 -22.49 11.87 11.10
C PHE A 93 -22.28 10.34 11.19
N GLY A 94 -21.41 9.88 12.09
CA GLY A 94 -21.19 8.47 12.37
C GLY A 94 -20.16 7.78 11.44
N PRO A 95 -20.28 6.45 11.24
CA PRO A 95 -19.36 5.69 10.41
C PRO A 95 -19.24 6.26 8.99
N GLY A 96 -18.02 6.29 8.45
CA GLY A 96 -17.76 6.79 7.10
C GLY A 96 -17.55 8.31 7.00
N TRP A 97 -17.42 9.03 8.12
CA TRP A 97 -17.12 10.47 8.13
C TRP A 97 -15.86 10.86 7.33
N GLN A 98 -14.85 9.98 7.28
CA GLN A 98 -13.64 10.17 6.46
C GLN A 98 -13.92 10.07 4.95
N THR A 99 -14.86 9.23 4.54
CA THR A 99 -15.30 9.16 3.14
C THR A 99 -16.05 10.44 2.78
N ARG A 100 -16.94 10.90 3.67
CA ARG A 100 -17.72 12.14 3.46
C ARG A 100 -16.85 13.39 3.36
N ILE A 101 -15.84 13.54 4.23
CA ILE A 101 -14.93 14.70 4.12
C ILE A 101 -14.16 14.69 2.78
N ASN A 102 -13.76 13.51 2.30
CA ASN A 102 -13.14 13.38 0.99
C ASN A 102 -14.09 13.76 -0.15
N GLU A 103 -15.36 13.35 -0.09
CA GLU A 103 -16.38 13.73 -1.08
C GLU A 103 -16.62 15.24 -1.12
N VAL A 104 -16.68 15.90 0.04
CA VAL A 104 -16.83 17.36 0.13
C VAL A 104 -15.63 18.07 -0.48
N LEU A 105 -14.41 17.62 -0.18
CA LEU A 105 -13.19 18.18 -0.79
C LEU A 105 -13.18 17.98 -2.31
N LEU A 106 -13.61 16.81 -2.79
CA LEU A 106 -13.72 16.54 -4.22
C LEU A 106 -14.76 17.47 -4.88
N GLN A 107 -15.93 17.61 -4.28
CA GLN A 107 -17.00 18.46 -4.80
C GLN A 107 -16.57 19.93 -4.83
N TYR A 108 -15.89 20.42 -3.78
CA TYR A 108 -15.31 21.76 -3.77
C TYR A 108 -14.35 22.00 -4.95
N LEU A 109 -13.49 21.04 -5.26
CA LEU A 109 -12.55 21.15 -6.39
C LEU A 109 -13.26 21.15 -7.76
N ILE A 110 -14.36 20.41 -7.89
CA ILE A 110 -15.21 20.42 -9.09
C ILE A 110 -15.90 21.77 -9.24
N ASP A 111 -16.56 22.25 -8.18
CA ASP A 111 -17.36 23.47 -8.20
C ASP A 111 -16.50 24.71 -8.47
N THR A 112 -15.30 24.74 -7.90
CA THR A 112 -14.32 25.81 -8.13
C THR A 112 -13.59 25.70 -9.47
N ARG A 113 -13.93 24.71 -10.31
CA ARG A 113 -13.23 24.39 -11.58
C ARG A 113 -11.71 24.25 -11.42
N GLN A 114 -11.26 23.86 -10.23
CA GLN A 114 -9.86 23.56 -9.98
C GLN A 114 -9.49 22.14 -10.41
N LEU A 115 -10.47 21.33 -10.80
CA LEU A 115 -10.26 19.95 -11.22
C LEU A 115 -10.86 19.75 -12.61
N ILE A 116 -10.00 19.75 -13.63
CA ILE A 116 -10.38 19.68 -15.04
C ILE A 116 -9.89 18.34 -15.62
N ARG A 117 -10.68 17.77 -16.54
CA ARG A 117 -10.28 16.61 -17.32
C ARG A 117 -9.63 17.05 -18.63
N PHE A 118 -8.54 16.40 -18.97
CA PHE A 118 -7.82 16.61 -20.22
C PHE A 118 -7.80 15.31 -21.00
N HIS A 119 -8.16 15.40 -22.28
CA HIS A 119 -7.80 14.36 -23.24
C HIS A 119 -6.42 14.68 -23.75
N ALA A 120 -5.51 13.73 -23.63
CA ALA A 120 -4.18 13.87 -24.16
C ALA A 120 -3.96 12.87 -25.29
N THR A 121 -3.42 13.37 -26.39
CA THR A 121 -2.93 12.55 -27.50
C THR A 121 -1.42 12.72 -27.62
N VAL A 122 -0.74 11.60 -27.85
CA VAL A 122 0.71 11.57 -28.08
C VAL A 122 0.93 11.45 -29.58
N GLN A 123 1.68 12.38 -30.17
CA GLN A 123 1.97 12.38 -31.61
C GLN A 123 3.41 11.94 -31.88
N ALA A 124 3.55 10.79 -32.54
CA ALA A 124 4.82 10.21 -32.98
C ALA A 124 5.36 10.92 -34.23
N THR A 125 6.04 12.05 -34.03
CA THR A 125 6.64 12.89 -35.10
C THR A 125 5.66 13.37 -36.19
N ALA A 126 6.04 14.40 -36.95
CA ALA A 126 5.11 15.16 -37.80
C ALA A 126 4.43 14.37 -38.96
N LYS A 127 4.77 13.09 -39.18
CA LYS A 127 4.32 12.31 -40.35
C LYS A 127 3.75 10.92 -40.07
N GLU A 128 3.78 10.41 -38.84
CA GLU A 128 3.30 9.04 -38.57
C GLU A 128 2.11 9.06 -37.62
N GLN A 129 0.91 8.94 -38.19
CA GLN A 129 -0.34 8.78 -37.44
C GLN A 129 -0.47 7.33 -36.96
N ARG A 130 0.22 6.97 -35.86
CA ARG A 130 -0.24 5.83 -35.06
C ARG A 130 -1.56 6.21 -34.39
N LYS A 131 -2.46 5.24 -34.18
CA LYS A 131 -3.71 5.48 -33.44
C LYS A 131 -3.35 6.23 -32.14
N PRO A 132 -3.81 7.46 -31.95
CA PRO A 132 -3.44 8.24 -30.78
C PRO A 132 -4.00 7.51 -29.56
N ASP A 133 -3.11 7.12 -28.64
CA ASP A 133 -3.54 6.67 -27.33
C ASP A 133 -4.22 7.87 -26.65
N GLU A 134 -5.50 7.73 -26.38
CA GLU A 134 -6.32 8.75 -25.75
C GLU A 134 -6.28 8.55 -24.24
N PHE A 135 -5.65 9.50 -23.54
CA PHE A 135 -5.51 9.45 -22.08
C PHE A 135 -6.42 10.47 -21.43
N LEU A 136 -7.15 10.04 -20.41
CA LEU A 136 -7.90 10.94 -19.53
C LEU A 136 -7.04 11.29 -18.32
N VAL A 137 -6.65 12.57 -18.19
CA VAL A 137 -5.84 13.06 -17.07
C VAL A 137 -6.61 14.12 -16.31
N VAL A 138 -6.56 14.06 -14.99
CA VAL A 138 -7.14 15.08 -14.10
C VAL A 138 -6.06 16.06 -13.67
N ALA A 139 -6.21 17.35 -14.00
CA ALA A 139 -5.24 18.40 -13.68
C ALA A 139 -5.90 19.78 -13.50
N ARG A 140 -5.15 20.73 -12.92
CA ARG A 140 -5.57 22.13 -12.76
C ARG A 140 -5.41 22.95 -14.03
N ASP A 141 -4.40 22.62 -14.83
CA ASP A 141 -4.04 23.30 -16.06
C ASP A 141 -3.39 22.32 -17.06
N ALA A 142 -3.20 22.80 -18.30
CA ALA A 142 -2.60 22.01 -19.37
C ALA A 142 -1.13 21.66 -19.12
N VAL A 143 -0.41 22.43 -18.31
CA VAL A 143 1.01 22.17 -17.99
C VAL A 143 1.11 20.96 -17.06
N GLN A 144 0.32 20.95 -15.99
CA GLN A 144 0.21 19.84 -15.07
C GLN A 144 -0.36 18.60 -15.76
N ALA A 145 -1.30 18.74 -16.69
CA ALA A 145 -1.82 17.61 -17.46
C ALA A 145 -0.71 16.91 -18.28
N LYS A 146 0.13 17.69 -18.97
CA LYS A 146 1.28 17.17 -19.74
C LYS A 146 2.30 16.46 -18.85
N GLU A 147 2.64 17.06 -17.70
CA GLU A 147 3.61 16.46 -16.77
C GLU A 147 3.10 15.15 -16.18
N LYS A 148 1.83 15.11 -15.75
CA LYS A 148 1.20 13.87 -15.25
C LYS A 148 1.18 12.77 -16.31
N LEU A 149 0.84 13.12 -17.55
CA LEU A 149 0.86 12.15 -18.65
C LEU A 149 2.28 11.62 -18.90
N LYS A 150 3.27 12.51 -18.94
CA LYS A 150 4.68 12.14 -19.12
C LYS A 150 5.13 11.16 -18.04
N GLN A 151 4.81 11.44 -16.77
CA GLN A 151 5.12 10.54 -15.65
C GLN A 151 4.40 9.19 -15.77
N HIS A 152 3.15 9.18 -16.22
CA HIS A 152 2.39 7.96 -16.45
C HIS A 152 3.02 7.11 -17.57
N LEU A 153 3.41 7.74 -18.69
CA LEU A 153 4.08 7.08 -19.80
C LEU A 153 5.44 6.51 -19.39
N LEU A 154 6.24 7.27 -18.63
CA LEU A 154 7.51 6.79 -18.06
C LEU A 154 7.30 5.60 -17.12
N ALA A 155 6.33 5.68 -16.19
CA ALA A 155 6.03 4.58 -15.27
C ALA A 155 5.54 3.32 -15.99
N SER A 156 4.88 3.47 -17.15
CA SER A 156 4.45 2.36 -18.00
C SER A 156 5.57 1.74 -18.87
N GLY A 157 6.81 2.24 -18.76
CA GLY A 157 7.94 1.80 -19.58
C GLY A 157 7.91 2.32 -21.02
N ARG A 158 7.03 3.25 -21.34
CA ARG A 158 6.88 3.87 -22.68
C ARG A 158 7.70 5.15 -22.78
N GLU A 159 9.00 5.04 -22.53
CA GLU A 159 9.90 6.21 -22.50
C GLU A 159 9.98 6.95 -23.84
N GLU A 160 9.88 6.23 -24.96
CA GLU A 160 9.86 6.82 -26.30
C GLU A 160 8.63 7.72 -26.51
N ALA A 161 7.45 7.25 -26.10
CA ALA A 161 6.21 8.04 -26.13
C ALA A 161 6.25 9.25 -25.17
N ALA A 162 7.01 9.17 -24.07
CA ALA A 162 7.19 10.29 -23.14
C ALA A 162 8.10 11.41 -23.70
N ARG A 163 8.88 11.13 -24.76
CA ARG A 163 9.71 12.12 -25.49
C ARG A 163 8.94 12.79 -26.64
N GLU A 164 7.79 12.24 -27.02
CA GLU A 164 6.94 12.75 -28.09
C GLU A 164 6.14 14.00 -27.68
N ARG A 165 5.57 14.71 -28.67
CA ARG A 165 4.79 15.92 -28.43
C ARG A 165 3.41 15.54 -27.88
N VAL A 166 3.14 15.94 -26.64
CA VAL A 166 1.84 15.76 -25.99
C VAL A 166 0.93 16.93 -26.33
N VAL A 167 -0.21 16.64 -26.96
CA VAL A 167 -1.29 17.60 -27.18
C VAL A 167 -2.41 17.30 -26.18
N THR A 168 -2.79 18.30 -25.39
CA THR A 168 -3.86 18.19 -24.39
C THR A 168 -5.03 19.08 -24.80
N VAL A 169 -6.24 18.53 -24.79
CA VAL A 169 -7.50 19.25 -25.01
C VAL A 169 -8.28 19.24 -23.71
N ASP A 170 -8.70 20.43 -23.26
CA ASP A 170 -9.60 20.61 -22.12
C ASP A 170 -11.02 20.18 -22.53
N VAL A 171 -11.57 19.20 -21.81
CA VAL A 171 -12.95 18.71 -22.00
C VAL A 171 -13.90 19.13 -20.87
N GLY A 172 -13.45 20.02 -19.99
CA GLY A 172 -14.19 20.52 -18.85
C GLY A 172 -14.54 19.46 -17.80
N ASN A 173 -15.52 19.80 -16.95
CA ASN A 173 -15.87 19.04 -15.75
C ASN A 173 -16.79 17.82 -15.98
N ALA A 174 -17.05 17.44 -17.24
CA ALA A 174 -18.30 16.76 -17.63
C ALA A 174 -18.66 15.43 -16.92
N ALA A 175 -17.80 14.79 -16.12
CA ALA A 175 -18.19 13.72 -15.21
C ALA A 175 -17.03 13.35 -14.25
N VAL A 176 -16.57 14.27 -13.41
CA VAL A 176 -15.59 13.92 -12.35
C VAL A 176 -16.18 12.91 -11.35
N ARG A 177 -17.53 12.86 -11.23
CA ARG A 177 -18.26 11.89 -10.39
C ARG A 177 -18.17 10.44 -10.88
N ASP A 178 -18.02 10.23 -12.19
CA ASP A 178 -17.86 8.91 -12.82
C ASP A 178 -16.40 8.48 -12.94
N LEU A 179 -15.48 9.22 -12.31
CA LEU A 179 -14.17 8.67 -12.04
C LEU A 179 -14.39 7.52 -11.06
N PRO A 180 -14.08 6.26 -11.41
CA PRO A 180 -13.40 5.46 -10.41
C PRO A 180 -12.22 6.34 -9.98
N VAL A 181 -12.30 6.95 -8.80
CA VAL A 181 -11.09 7.30 -8.04
C VAL A 181 -10.31 6.02 -8.14
N ILE A 182 -9.27 6.02 -8.98
CA ILE A 182 -8.69 4.77 -9.49
C ILE A 182 -8.53 3.89 -8.26
N MET A 183 -9.31 2.81 -8.23
CA MET A 183 -9.24 1.76 -7.23
C MET A 183 -8.34 0.70 -7.86
#